data_AF-A0A815K059-F1
#
_entry.id   AF-A0A815K059-F1
#
_cell.length_a   1.000
_cell.length_b   1.000
_cell.length_c   1.000
_cell.angle_alpha   90.00
_cell.angle_beta   90.00
_cell.angle_gamma   90.00
#
_symmetry.space_group_name_H-M   'P 1'
#
loop_
_entity.id
_entity.type
_entity.pdbx_description
1 polymer ?
#
loop_
_entity_poly.entity_id
_entity_poly.type
_entity_poly.pdbx_seq_one_letter_code
_entity_poly.pdbx_strand_id
1 'polypeptide(L)' 'MSASSTASQRVACIWGANGISGIAMIDVLLQQSSDPWNHIICISRRSFQLNINDKRIHFISIDILDATVDDIVHELEK' A
#
# COMPACT_ATOMS: atom_id res chain seq x y z
N MET A 1 5.84 -21.34 28.96
CA MET A 1 6.48 -20.36 28.07
C MET A 1 5.96 -20.61 26.66
N SER A 2 4.87 -19.94 26.29
CA SER A 2 4.26 -20.06 24.96
C SER A 2 5.04 -19.19 23.99
N ALA A 3 5.60 -19.80 22.94
CA ALA A 3 6.23 -19.07 21.85
C ALA A 3 5.17 -18.17 21.18
N SER A 4 5.31 -16.86 21.31
CA SER A 4 4.54 -15.91 20.50
C SER A 4 5.04 -16.03 19.07
N SER A 5 4.25 -16.64 18.18
CA SER A 5 4.52 -16.57 16.75
C SER A 5 4.44 -15.10 16.33
N THR A 6 5.57 -14.46 16.07
CA THR A 6 5.59 -13.16 15.40
C THR A 6 5.02 -13.38 14.01
N ALA A 7 3.72 -13.16 13.83
CA ALA A 7 3.12 -13.15 12.51
C ALA A 7 3.94 -12.16 11.67
N SER A 8 4.60 -12.68 10.62
CA SER A 8 5.42 -11.87 9.72
C SER A 8 4.55 -10.72 9.22
N GLN A 9 4.87 -9.49 9.62
CA GLN A 9 4.13 -8.32 9.15
C GLN A 9 4.21 -8.31 7.63
N ARG A 10 3.05 -8.27 6.96
CA ARG A 10 2.97 -8.30 5.49
C ARG A 10 2.66 -6.91 4.98
N VAL A 11 3.41 -6.53 3.95
CA VAL A 11 3.20 -5.29 3.22
C VAL A 11 2.43 -5.62 1.94
N ALA A 12 1.28 -4.98 1.75
CA ALA A 12 0.57 -4.99 0.48
C ALA A 12 1.08 -3.83 -0.38
N CYS A 13 1.48 -4.10 -1.62
CA CYS A 13 1.90 -3.07 -2.58
C CYS A 13 0.94 -3.08 -3.78
N ILE A 14 0.20 -1.98 -3.96
CA ILE A 14 -0.90 -1.86 -4.90
C ILE A 14 -0.55 -0.82 -5.95
N TRP A 15 -0.13 -1.31 -7.12
CA TRP A 15 0.08 -0.48 -8.30
C TRP A 15 -1.24 -0.19 -8.98
N GLY A 16 -1.43 1.07 -9.40
CA GLY A 16 -2.70 1.50 -9.97
C GLY A 16 -3.80 1.63 -8.91
N ALA A 17 -3.45 2.13 -7.73
CA ALA A 17 -4.36 2.29 -6.58
C ALA A 17 -5.65 3.06 -6.88
N ASN A 18 -5.63 3.97 -7.86
CA ASN A 18 -6.80 4.74 -8.31
C ASN A 18 -7.63 4.01 -9.40
N GLY A 19 -7.16 2.88 -9.92
CA GLY A 19 -7.90 2.08 -10.90
C GLY A 19 -8.96 1.19 -10.22
N ILE A 20 -9.90 0.66 -11.00
CA ILE A 20 -11.02 -0.17 -10.50
C ILE A 20 -10.52 -1.31 -9.61
N SER A 21 -9.54 -2.08 -10.09
CA SER A 21 -8.98 -3.21 -9.34
C SER A 21 -8.17 -2.77 -8.12
N GLY A 22 -7.48 -1.64 -8.20
CA GLY A 22 -6.72 -1.08 -7.08
C GLY A 22 -7.64 -0.68 -5.93
N ILE A 23 -8.72 0.05 -6.24
CA ILE A 23 -9.75 0.45 -5.29
C ILE A 23 -10.38 -0.79 -4.64
N ALA A 24 -10.80 -1.78 -5.45
CA ALA A 24 -11.39 -3.00 -4.92
C ALA A 24 -10.44 -3.80 -4.00
N MET A 25 -9.15 -3.84 -4.33
CA MET A 25 -8.14 -4.49 -3.50
C MET A 25 -7.96 -3.75 -2.16
N ILE A 26 -7.90 -2.42 -2.19
CA ILE A 26 -7.83 -1.58 -0.99
C ILE A 26 -9.05 -1.86 -0.10
N ASP A 27 -10.26 -1.86 -0.65
CA ASP A 27 -11.49 -2.12 0.11
C ASP A 27 -11.45 -3.49 0.80
N VAL A 28 -11.03 -4.53 0.08
CA VAL A 28 -10.91 -5.89 0.64
C VAL A 28 -9.87 -5.97 1.75
N LEU A 29 -8.70 -5.35 1.57
CA LEU A 29 -7.65 -5.34 2.60
C LEU A 29 -8.07 -4.54 3.84
N LEU A 30 -8.85 -3.47 3.66
CA LEU A 30 -9.34 -2.67 4.77
C LEU A 30 -10.38 -3.40 5.62
N GLN A 31 -11.17 -4.28 5.02
CA GLN A 31 -12.13 -5.15 5.72
C GLN A 31 -11.46 -6.28 6.50
N GLN A 32 -10.21 -6.65 6.17
CA GLN A 32 -9.43 -7.64 6.90
C GLN A 32 -8.83 -7.05 8.18
N SER A 33 -8.58 -7.90 9.18
CA SER A 33 -7.82 -7.50 10.36
C SER A 33 -6.45 -6.95 9.97
N SER A 34 -5.94 -6.00 10.75
CA SER A 34 -4.62 -5.40 10.52
C SER A 34 -3.46 -6.39 10.64
N ASP A 35 -3.70 -7.57 11.20
CA ASP A 35 -2.79 -8.71 11.16
C ASP A 35 -3.30 -9.69 10.08
N PRO A 36 -2.51 -10.02 9.04
CA PRO A 36 -1.10 -9.69 8.82
C PRO A 36 -0.82 -8.39 8.04
N TRP A 37 -1.84 -7.71 7.51
CA TRP A 37 -1.70 -6.57 6.61
C TRP A 37 -1.73 -5.23 7.37
N ASN A 38 -0.62 -4.87 7.99
CA ASN A 38 -0.48 -3.65 8.80
C ASN A 38 0.02 -2.46 7.98
N HIS A 39 0.44 -2.68 6.73
CA HIS A 39 1.02 -1.66 5.85
C HIS A 39 0.55 -1.90 4.40
N ILE A 40 -0.11 -0.91 3.81
CA ILE A 40 -0.70 -0.95 2.48
C ILE A 40 -0.16 0.25 1.70
N ILE A 41 0.76 -0.02 0.78
CA ILE A 41 1.37 0.97 -0.11
C ILE A 41 0.48 1.11 -1.35
N CYS A 42 -0.10 2.30 -1.52
CA CYS A 42 -0.98 2.64 -2.63
C CYS A 42 -0.23 3.52 -3.61
N ILE A 43 0.04 3.01 -4.82
CA ILE A 43 0.85 3.71 -5.82
C ILE A 43 -0.01 4.08 -7.01
N SER A 44 0.02 5.35 -7.39
CA SER A 44 -0.53 5.79 -8.67
C SER A 44 0.09 7.11 -9.13
N ARG A 45 -0.18 7.51 -10.37
CA ARG A 45 0.36 8.76 -10.94
C ARG A 45 -0.30 10.03 -10.43
N ARG A 46 -1.59 9.94 -10.10
CA ARG A 46 -2.42 11.10 -9.69
C ARG A 46 -2.65 11.03 -8.19
N SER A 47 -3.00 12.15 -7.57
CA SER A 47 -3.38 12.21 -6.16
C SER A 47 -4.37 11.09 -5.79
N PHE A 48 -4.23 10.55 -4.57
CA PHE A 48 -5.13 9.51 -4.08
C PHE A 48 -6.59 9.98 -4.14
N GLN A 49 -7.44 9.21 -4.81
CA GLN A 49 -8.82 9.61 -5.05
C GLN A 49 -9.79 9.14 -3.96
N LEU A 50 -9.33 8.26 -3.07
CA LEU A 50 -10.15 7.74 -1.98
C LEU A 50 -9.95 8.60 -0.73
N ASN A 51 -11.06 9.04 -0.14
CA ASN A 51 -11.06 9.71 1.16
C ASN A 51 -11.10 8.67 2.29
N ILE A 52 -9.99 7.96 2.49
CA ILE A 52 -9.85 6.90 3.50
C ILE A 52 -8.97 7.40 4.63
N ASN A 53 -9.46 7.27 5.86
CA ASN A 53 -8.71 7.54 7.08
C ASN A 53 -8.37 6.22 7.80
N ASP A 54 -7.44 5.46 7.22
CA ASP A 54 -6.88 4.24 7.83
C ASP A 54 -5.36 4.39 7.93
N LYS A 55 -4.82 4.19 9.13
CA LYS A 55 -3.38 4.34 9.44
C LYS A 55 -2.47 3.36 8.69
N ARG A 56 -3.05 2.32 8.06
CA ARG A 56 -2.32 1.34 7.25
C ARG A 56 -2.04 1.86 5.84
N ILE A 57 -2.72 2.91 5.38
CA ILE A 57 -2.62 3.39 4.00
C ILE A 57 -1.46 4.37 3.87
N HIS A 58 -0.53 4.06 2.97
CA HIS A 58 0.59 4.90 2.59
C HIS A 58 0.49 5.18 1.10
N PHE A 59 0.11 6.41 0.74
CA PHE A 59 -0.02 6.77 -0.67
C PHE A 59 1.27 7.37 -1.21
N ILE A 60 1.71 6.87 -2.37
CA ILE A 60 2.89 7.34 -3.08
C ILE A 60 2.51 7.71 -4.51
N SER A 61 2.90 8.93 -4.91
CA SER A 61 2.68 9.42 -6.27
C SER A 61 3.90 9.14 -7.13
N ILE A 62 3.81 8.21 -8.07
CA ILE A 62 4.89 7.86 -9.02
C ILE A 62 4.36 7.86 -10.44
N ASP A 63 5.02 8.59 -11.34
CA ASP A 63 4.88 8.40 -12.78
C ASP A 63 5.95 7.46 -13.32
N ILE A 64 5.60 6.18 -13.47
CA ILE A 64 6.52 5.11 -13.93
C ILE A 64 7.04 5.39 -15.34
N LEU A 65 6.36 6.22 -16.14
CA LEU A 65 6.81 6.55 -17.49
C LEU A 65 7.93 7.61 -17.49
N ASP A 66 8.11 8.34 -16.39
CA ASP A 66 9.06 9.45 -16.25
C ASP A 66 10.10 9.22 -15.12
N ALA A 67 9.80 8.34 -14.16
CA ALA A 67 10.67 8.01 -13.05
C ALA A 67 11.74 6.98 -13.41
N THR A 68 12.94 7.15 -12.87
CA THR A 68 13.98 6.11 -12.89
C THR A 68 13.72 5.04 -11.84
N VAL A 69 14.43 3.91 -11.93
CA VAL A 69 14.36 2.87 -10.89
C VAL A 69 14.80 3.41 -9.53
N ASP A 70 15.83 4.25 -9.50
CA ASP A 70 16.33 4.85 -8.26
C ASP A 70 15.31 5.80 -7.63
N ASP A 71 14.58 6.58 -8.45
CA ASP A 71 13.48 7.41 -7.96
C ASP A 71 12.37 6.56 -7.32
N ILE A 72 12.01 5.45 -7.96
CA ILE A 72 10.98 4.52 -7.46
C ILE A 72 11.43 3.89 -6.13
N VAL A 73 12.68 3.42 -6.04
CA VAL A 73 13.24 2.85 -4.81
C VAL A 73 13.24 3.88 -3.70
N HIS A 74 13.71 5.11 -3.98
CA HIS A 74 13.74 6.19 -3.02
C HIS A 74 12.36 6.52 -2.44
N GLU A 75 11.31 6.52 -3.26
CA GLU A 75 9.94 6.76 -2.77
C GLU A 75 9.40 5.59 -1.94
N LEU A 76 9.74 4.34 -2.29
CA LEU A 76 9.27 3.15 -1.56
C LEU A 76 9.96 2.92 -0.22
N GLU A 77 11.13 3.51 0.00
CA GLU A 77 11.90 3.42 1.26
C GLU A 77 11.49 4.46 2.32
N LYS A 78 10.61 5.42 1.97
CA LYS A 78 10.09 6.44 2.91
C LYS A 78 9.04 5.90 3.87
#